data_AF-A0A920K4C8-F1
#
_entry.id   AF-A0A920K4C8-F1
#
_cell.length_a   1.000
_cell.length_b   1.000
_cell.length_c   1.000
_cell.angle_alpha   90.00
_cell.angle_beta   90.00
_cell.angle_gamma   90.00
#
_symmetry.space_group_name_H-M   'P 1'
#
loop_
_entity.id
_entity.type
_entity.pdbx_description
1 polymer ?
#
loop_
_entity_poly.entity_id
_entity_poly.type
_entity_poly.pdbx_seq_one_letter_code
_entity_poly.pdbx_strand_id
1 'polypeptide(L)'
;MKLEVAADYSIFIERSIEAVFKTILEAMLLVSLVIVISLKSFRAAFIPIITIPISLIGTFSLLLFFGFSINTLTLLAMVVAVGLVVDDAIVVLENTVRYLDRGVSPIEAAKKAISEVGFAVVAMTLTLVAVFIPVIFSPGRMGRLFEEFALALAGAVLISGFVAIVLTPVMCSYLLRSRVDKINGSPRKSCLGPENNTLKKFFFFVLKSDIVLHFDGCSGGLQVFTYQRYQFFV
;
A
#
# COMPACT_ATOMS: atom_id res chain seq x y z
N MET A 1 -5.91 -58.28 9.23
CA MET A 1 -6.56 -57.33 8.30
C MET A 1 -6.05 -55.94 8.66
N LYS A 2 -5.24 -55.30 7.82
CA LYS A 2 -4.75 -53.93 8.06
C LYS A 2 -5.68 -52.98 7.30
N LEU A 3 -6.30 -52.03 8.01
CA LEU A 3 -7.10 -50.96 7.43
C LEU A 3 -6.14 -49.93 6.82
N GLU A 4 -6.20 -49.74 5.51
CA GLU A 4 -5.59 -48.60 4.82
C GLU A 4 -6.63 -47.51 4.59
N VAL A 5 -6.24 -46.26 4.78
CA VAL A 5 -7.10 -45.10 4.59
C VAL A 5 -7.29 -44.89 3.08
N ALA A 6 -8.53 -45.06 2.60
CA ALA A 6 -8.86 -44.95 1.18
C ALA A 6 -8.89 -43.50 0.68
N ALA A 7 -9.28 -42.54 1.52
CA ALA A 7 -9.27 -41.11 1.20
C ALA A 7 -9.19 -40.27 2.48
N ASP A 8 -8.20 -39.38 2.55
CA ASP A 8 -8.08 -38.37 3.61
C ASP A 8 -7.96 -36.98 2.99
N TYR A 9 -9.06 -36.23 3.05
CA TYR A 9 -9.12 -34.86 2.54
C TYR A 9 -8.39 -33.85 3.43
N SER A 10 -8.09 -34.21 4.68
CA SER A 10 -7.36 -33.37 5.64
C SER A 10 -5.95 -33.09 5.13
N ILE A 11 -5.30 -34.08 4.51
CA ILE A 11 -3.97 -33.96 3.90
C ILE A 11 -3.97 -32.90 2.78
N PHE A 12 -5.05 -32.83 1.99
CA PHE A 12 -5.17 -31.83 0.94
C PHE A 12 -5.36 -30.41 1.52
N ILE A 13 -6.16 -30.29 2.57
CA ILE A 13 -6.38 -29.00 3.26
C ILE A 13 -5.08 -28.51 3.90
N GLU A 14 -4.36 -29.37 4.60
CA GLU A 14 -3.09 -29.04 5.24
C GLU A 14 -2.05 -28.59 4.22
N ARG A 15 -1.89 -29.33 3.12
CA ARG A 15 -0.99 -28.93 2.01
C ARG A 15 -1.39 -27.61 1.36
N SER A 16 -2.69 -27.35 1.23
CA SER A 16 -3.18 -26.09 0.68
C SER A 16 -2.86 -24.92 1.61
N ILE A 17 -3.02 -25.08 2.92
CA ILE A 17 -2.69 -24.06 3.91
C ILE A 17 -1.17 -23.82 3.95
N GLU A 18 -0.37 -24.88 3.99
CA GLU A 18 1.10 -24.80 3.97
C GLU A 18 1.61 -24.07 2.73
N ALA A 19 1.02 -24.36 1.56
CA ALA A 19 1.34 -23.69 0.31
C ALA A 19 1.06 -22.18 0.39
N VAL A 20 -0.05 -21.75 0.98
CA VAL A 20 -0.36 -20.32 1.11
C VAL A 20 0.57 -19.64 2.11
N PHE A 21 0.92 -20.27 3.23
CA PHE A 21 1.93 -19.73 4.15
C PHE A 21 3.28 -19.53 3.46
N LYS A 22 3.71 -20.49 2.64
CA LYS A 22 4.92 -20.35 1.83
C LYS A 22 4.81 -19.16 0.86
N THR A 23 3.68 -18.99 0.19
CA THR A 23 3.42 -17.84 -0.70
C THR A 23 3.47 -16.52 0.05
N ILE A 24 2.95 -16.43 1.28
CA ILE A 24 3.04 -15.22 2.11
C ILE A 24 4.51 -14.88 2.39
N LEU A 25 5.32 -15.87 2.78
CA LEU A 25 6.75 -15.66 3.05
C LEU A 25 7.51 -15.23 1.79
N GLU A 26 7.23 -15.86 0.64
CA GLU A 26 7.81 -15.47 -0.65
C GLU A 26 7.39 -14.04 -1.05
N ALA A 27 6.12 -13.69 -0.86
CA ALA A 27 5.60 -12.34 -1.12
C ALA A 27 6.27 -11.30 -0.21
N MET A 28 6.41 -11.58 1.09
CA MET A 28 7.13 -10.70 2.03
C MET A 28 8.58 -10.48 1.62
N LEU A 29 9.27 -11.52 1.16
CA LEU A 29 10.65 -11.43 0.69
C LEU A 29 10.75 -10.57 -0.58
N LEU A 30 9.88 -10.82 -1.56
CA LEU A 30 9.86 -10.07 -2.82
C LEU A 30 9.52 -8.60 -2.61
N VAL A 31 8.50 -8.30 -1.81
CA VAL A 31 8.12 -6.92 -1.47
C VAL A 31 9.27 -6.22 -0.73
N SER A 32 9.89 -6.89 0.25
CA SER A 32 11.04 -6.33 0.96
C SER A 32 12.22 -6.02 0.03
N LEU A 33 12.50 -6.90 -0.94
CA LEU A 33 13.54 -6.70 -1.94
C LEU A 33 13.25 -5.50 -2.83
N VAL A 34 12.02 -5.37 -3.33
CA VAL A 34 11.59 -4.22 -4.13
C VAL A 34 11.72 -2.93 -3.32
N ILE A 35 11.31 -2.91 -2.05
CA ILE A 35 11.43 -1.74 -1.16
C ILE A 35 12.89 -1.30 -1.00
N VAL A 36 13.81 -2.24 -0.77
CA VAL A 36 15.25 -1.93 -0.65
C VAL A 36 15.78 -1.29 -1.92
N ILE A 37 15.39 -1.81 -3.09
CA ILE A 37 15.78 -1.29 -4.40
C ILE A 37 15.17 0.11 -4.64
N SER A 38 13.88 0.27 -4.32
CA SER A 38 13.13 1.52 -4.53
C SER A 38 13.66 2.66 -3.67
N LEU A 39 13.96 2.41 -2.39
CA LEU A 39 14.42 3.44 -1.45
C LEU A 39 15.94 3.68 -1.50
N LYS A 40 16.72 2.77 -2.09
CA LYS A 40 18.19 2.84 -2.20
C LYS A 40 18.91 3.09 -0.86
N SER A 41 18.25 2.79 0.26
CA SER A 41 18.75 3.02 1.61
C SER A 41 18.20 1.96 2.55
N PHE A 42 19.08 1.07 3.04
CA PHE A 42 18.70 -0.01 3.96
C PHE A 42 18.04 0.50 5.24
N ARG A 43 18.47 1.65 5.77
CA ARG A 43 17.89 2.23 7.00
C ARG A 43 16.46 2.72 6.79
N ALA A 44 16.20 3.32 5.63
CA ALA A 44 14.87 3.79 5.27
C ALA A 44 13.96 2.61 4.92
N ALA A 45 14.47 1.62 4.18
CA ALA A 45 13.75 0.41 3.81
C ALA A 45 13.32 -0.44 5.00
N PHE A 46 14.08 -0.45 6.09
CA PHE A 46 13.74 -1.20 7.29
C PHE A 46 12.40 -0.78 7.91
N ILE A 47 12.01 0.49 7.77
CA ILE A 47 10.79 1.04 8.37
C ILE A 47 9.53 0.36 7.80
N PRO A 48 9.25 0.42 6.48
CA PRO A 48 8.10 -0.30 5.89
C PRO A 48 8.24 -1.82 5.94
N ILE A 49 9.45 -2.38 6.03
CA ILE A 49 9.61 -3.85 6.19
C ILE A 49 9.05 -4.32 7.55
N ILE A 50 9.24 -3.53 8.62
CA ILE A 50 8.67 -3.86 9.94
C ILE A 50 7.15 -3.65 9.98
N THR A 51 6.59 -2.74 9.18
CA THR A 51 5.14 -2.52 9.19
C THR A 51 4.38 -3.73 8.65
N ILE A 52 4.96 -4.52 7.73
CA ILE A 52 4.35 -5.74 7.18
C ILE A 52 3.92 -6.73 8.29
N PRO A 53 4.83 -7.27 9.12
CA PRO A 53 4.44 -8.24 10.15
C PRO A 53 3.52 -7.63 11.21
N ILE A 54 3.73 -6.36 11.59
CA ILE A 54 2.87 -5.69 12.58
C ILE A 54 1.42 -5.62 12.08
N SER A 55 1.23 -5.21 10.82
CA SER A 55 -0.12 -5.10 10.27
C SER A 55 -0.78 -6.46 10.08
N LEU A 56 -0.05 -7.48 9.60
CA LEU A 56 -0.58 -8.84 9.49
C LEU A 56 -1.08 -9.38 10.84
N ILE A 57 -0.28 -9.23 11.89
CA ILE A 57 -0.66 -9.65 13.26
C ILE A 57 -1.86 -8.85 13.77
N GLY A 58 -1.90 -7.54 13.49
CA GLY A 58 -3.04 -6.70 13.81
C GLY A 58 -4.31 -7.13 13.09
N THR A 59 -4.22 -7.51 11.82
CA THR A 59 -5.36 -8.04 11.06
C THR A 59 -5.89 -9.34 11.66
N PHE A 60 -5.01 -10.28 12.01
CA PHE A 60 -5.44 -11.50 12.70
C PHE A 60 -6.15 -11.18 14.02
N SER A 61 -5.67 -10.19 14.76
CA SER A 61 -6.32 -9.73 15.99
C SER A 61 -7.73 -9.17 15.73
N LEU A 62 -7.92 -8.41 14.64
CA LEU A 62 -9.25 -7.94 14.23
C LEU A 62 -10.16 -9.09 13.79
N LEU A 63 -9.66 -10.03 13.00
CA LEU A 63 -10.44 -11.20 12.58
C LEU A 63 -10.92 -12.02 13.79
N LEU A 64 -10.05 -12.23 14.77
CA LEU A 64 -10.40 -12.89 16.03
C LEU A 64 -11.45 -12.09 16.81
N PHE A 65 -11.33 -10.77 16.86
CA PHE A 65 -12.30 -9.90 17.54
C PHE A 65 -13.71 -9.99 16.90
N PHE A 66 -13.77 -10.08 15.57
CA PHE A 66 -15.03 -10.26 14.84
C PHE A 66 -15.52 -11.72 14.77
N GLY A 67 -14.78 -12.67 15.33
CA GLY A 67 -15.16 -14.08 15.38
C GLY A 67 -14.99 -14.84 14.05
N PHE A 68 -14.16 -14.35 13.14
CA PHE A 68 -13.87 -15.02 11.87
C PHE A 68 -12.78 -16.08 12.01
N SER A 69 -12.88 -17.11 11.16
CA SER A 69 -11.92 -18.21 11.11
C SER A 69 -10.74 -17.90 10.17
N ILE A 70 -9.61 -18.54 10.43
CA ILE A 70 -8.49 -18.53 9.46
C ILE A 70 -8.75 -19.65 8.46
N ASN A 71 -8.88 -19.27 7.20
CA ASN A 71 -9.07 -20.17 6.07
C ASN A 71 -8.32 -19.68 4.83
N THR A 72 -8.38 -20.46 3.75
CA THR A 72 -7.69 -20.16 2.49
C THR A 72 -8.01 -18.77 1.95
N LEU A 73 -9.25 -18.27 2.05
CA LEU A 73 -9.61 -16.95 1.55
C LEU A 73 -9.03 -15.83 2.40
N THR A 74 -9.10 -15.96 3.73
CA THR A 74 -8.43 -15.00 4.62
C THR A 74 -6.91 -14.98 4.42
N LEU A 75 -6.30 -16.15 4.14
CA LEU A 75 -4.87 -16.22 3.85
C LEU A 75 -4.52 -15.63 2.48
N LEU A 76 -5.39 -15.78 1.46
CA LEU A 76 -5.25 -15.08 0.19
C LEU A 76 -5.35 -13.55 0.36
N ALA A 77 -6.26 -13.07 1.22
CA ALA A 77 -6.30 -11.66 1.59
C ALA A 77 -4.98 -11.21 2.23
N MET A 78 -4.36 -12.03 3.09
CA MET A 78 -3.05 -11.69 3.68
C MET A 78 -1.95 -11.55 2.62
N VAL A 79 -1.93 -12.41 1.58
CA VAL A 79 -0.96 -12.29 0.47
C VAL A 79 -1.10 -10.93 -0.23
N VAL A 80 -2.33 -10.52 -0.53
CA VAL A 80 -2.61 -9.22 -1.15
C VAL A 80 -2.28 -8.07 -0.20
N ALA A 81 -2.58 -8.23 1.10
CA ALA A 81 -2.34 -7.23 2.12
C ALA A 81 -0.86 -6.87 2.27
N VAL A 82 0.09 -7.80 2.04
CA VAL A 82 1.54 -7.50 2.10
C VAL A 82 1.90 -6.32 1.19
N GLY A 83 1.30 -6.25 -0.01
CA GLY A 83 1.54 -5.15 -0.95
C GLY A 83 0.83 -3.85 -0.55
N LEU A 84 -0.38 -3.94 0.01
CA LEU A 84 -1.17 -2.77 0.39
C LEU A 84 -0.66 -2.08 1.67
N VAL A 85 -0.18 -2.86 2.63
CA VAL A 85 0.26 -2.37 3.95
C VAL A 85 1.51 -1.48 3.87
N VAL A 86 2.35 -1.67 2.85
CA VAL A 86 3.61 -0.93 2.76
C VAL A 86 3.41 0.48 2.20
N ASP A 87 2.33 0.71 1.44
CA ASP A 87 2.09 1.96 0.73
C ASP A 87 1.96 3.15 1.69
N ASP A 88 1.16 3.03 2.75
CA ASP A 88 0.96 4.11 3.73
C ASP A 88 2.27 4.50 4.42
N ALA A 89 3.07 3.48 4.82
CA ALA A 89 4.35 3.70 5.48
C ALA A 89 5.37 4.34 4.54
N ILE A 90 5.38 3.96 3.25
CA ILE A 90 6.26 4.55 2.23
C ILE A 90 5.92 6.03 2.02
N VAL A 91 4.64 6.40 1.92
CA VAL A 91 4.22 7.80 1.73
C VAL A 91 4.69 8.70 2.88
N VAL A 92 4.54 8.25 4.13
CA VAL A 92 5.00 9.01 5.30
C VAL A 92 6.53 9.08 5.35
N LEU A 93 7.21 7.99 5.04
CA LEU A 93 8.67 7.92 4.98
C LEU A 93 9.23 8.87 3.92
N GLU A 94 8.69 8.85 2.70
CA GLU A 94 9.14 9.68 1.60
C GLU A 94 9.01 11.17 1.93
N ASN A 95 7.88 11.57 2.52
CA ASN A 95 7.71 12.96 2.94
C ASN A 95 8.68 13.34 4.08
N THR A 96 8.97 12.42 5.00
CA THR A 96 9.96 12.65 6.07
C THR A 96 11.37 12.83 5.50
N VAL A 97 11.77 11.98 4.55
CA VAL A 97 13.05 12.09 3.84
C VAL A 97 13.16 13.42 3.09
N ARG A 98 12.07 13.88 2.48
CA ARG A 98 12.01 15.19 1.81
C ARG A 98 12.33 16.36 2.76
N TYR A 99 11.86 16.33 4.01
CA TYR A 99 12.20 17.35 5.01
C TYR A 99 13.61 17.21 5.57
N LEU A 100 14.09 15.98 5.75
CA LEU A 100 15.49 15.71 6.12
C LEU A 100 16.46 16.25 5.07
N ASP A 101 16.12 16.11 3.79
CA ASP A 101 16.91 16.62 2.68
C ASP A 101 16.99 18.15 2.65
N ARG A 102 15.97 18.84 3.19
CA ARG A 102 15.94 20.30 3.38
C ARG A 102 16.70 20.78 4.63
N GLY A 103 17.36 19.87 5.36
CA GLY A 103 18.14 20.20 6.55
C GLY A 103 17.32 20.36 7.83
N VAL A 104 16.10 19.82 7.88
CA VAL A 104 15.30 19.80 9.12
C VAL A 104 15.84 18.69 10.05
N SER A 105 15.75 18.91 11.36
CA SER A 105 16.09 17.86 12.35
C SER A 105 15.14 16.65 12.22
N PRO A 106 15.56 15.40 12.53
CA PRO A 106 14.72 14.21 12.27
C PRO A 106 13.37 14.22 12.98
N ILE A 107 13.32 14.69 14.22
CA ILE A 107 12.09 14.79 15.01
C ILE A 107 11.15 15.82 14.40
N GLU A 108 11.67 16.98 14.00
CA GLU A 108 10.86 18.03 13.40
C GLU A 108 10.42 17.68 11.97
N ALA A 109 11.28 16.97 11.22
CA ALA A 109 10.96 16.44 9.90
C ALA A 109 9.79 15.46 9.96
N ALA A 110 9.78 14.54 10.93
CA ALA A 110 8.68 13.59 11.12
C ALA A 110 7.36 14.29 11.49
N LYS A 111 7.42 15.30 12.37
CA LYS A 111 6.24 16.12 12.74
C LYS A 111 5.67 16.90 11.57
N LYS A 112 6.53 17.55 10.78
CA LYS A 112 6.14 18.28 9.58
C LYS A 112 5.58 17.33 8.53
N ALA A 113 6.22 16.17 8.35
CA ALA A 113 5.77 15.17 7.39
C ALA A 113 4.34 14.72 7.69
N ILE A 114 4.06 14.32 8.93
CA ILE A 114 2.71 13.84 9.29
C ILE A 114 1.66 14.95 9.23
N SER A 115 2.03 16.20 9.54
CA SER A 115 1.09 17.34 9.42
C SER A 115 0.63 17.61 7.98
N GLU A 116 1.43 17.21 7.00
CA GLU A 116 1.14 17.43 5.58
C GLU A 116 0.45 16.22 4.93
N VAL A 117 0.94 15.00 5.20
CA VAL A 117 0.40 13.78 4.55
C VAL A 117 -0.58 13.00 5.41
N GLY A 118 -0.72 13.32 6.70
CA GLY A 118 -1.57 12.55 7.63
C GLY A 118 -3.03 12.49 7.16
N PHE A 119 -3.58 13.61 6.70
CA PHE A 119 -4.93 13.64 6.14
C PHE A 119 -5.05 12.77 4.87
N ALA A 120 -4.05 12.83 3.99
CA ALA A 120 -4.03 12.02 2.77
C ALA A 120 -3.98 10.52 3.08
N VAL A 121 -3.17 10.10 4.07
CA VAL A 121 -3.12 8.70 4.51
C VAL A 121 -4.48 8.24 5.02
N VAL A 122 -5.10 8.99 5.94
CA VAL A 122 -6.45 8.65 6.45
C VAL A 122 -7.48 8.56 5.31
N ALA A 123 -7.44 9.49 4.35
CA ALA A 123 -8.34 9.49 3.22
C ALA A 123 -8.14 8.25 2.31
N MET A 124 -6.91 7.86 2.02
CA MET A 124 -6.59 6.65 1.25
C MET A 124 -7.08 5.39 1.98
N THR A 125 -6.80 5.28 3.28
CA THR A 125 -7.25 4.16 4.11
C THR A 125 -8.78 4.05 4.11
N LEU A 126 -9.50 5.15 4.34
CA LEU A 126 -10.96 5.16 4.32
C LEU A 126 -11.54 4.84 2.94
N THR A 127 -10.88 5.28 1.87
CA THR A 127 -11.30 4.96 0.50
C THR A 127 -11.21 3.46 0.23
N LEU A 128 -10.09 2.83 0.62
CA LEU A 128 -9.92 1.37 0.48
C LEU A 128 -10.94 0.60 1.32
N VAL A 129 -11.20 1.04 2.55
CA VAL A 129 -12.24 0.42 3.39
C VAL A 129 -13.61 0.55 2.73
N ALA A 130 -13.95 1.73 2.19
CA ALA A 130 -15.21 1.97 1.52
C ALA A 130 -15.44 1.07 0.30
N VAL A 131 -14.37 0.69 -0.43
CA VAL A 131 -14.45 -0.28 -1.54
C VAL A 131 -14.86 -1.67 -1.06
N PHE A 132 -14.51 -2.07 0.16
CA PHE A 132 -14.83 -3.38 0.70
C PHE A 132 -16.19 -3.45 1.43
N ILE A 133 -16.75 -2.31 1.86
CA ILE A 133 -18.09 -2.25 2.48
C ILE A 133 -19.15 -2.99 1.66
N PRO A 134 -19.37 -2.70 0.35
CA PRO A 134 -20.43 -3.38 -0.41
C PRO A 134 -20.19 -4.89 -0.53
N VAL A 135 -18.93 -5.35 -0.48
CA VAL A 135 -18.59 -6.78 -0.54
C VAL A 135 -19.04 -7.51 0.72
N ILE A 136 -18.88 -6.88 1.88
CA ILE A 136 -19.30 -7.41 3.19
C ILE A 136 -20.83 -7.60 3.24
N PHE A 137 -21.60 -6.71 2.61
CA PHE A 137 -23.06 -6.79 2.57
C PHE A 137 -23.62 -7.70 1.47
N SER A 138 -22.77 -8.46 0.78
CA SER A 138 -23.23 -9.37 -0.29
C SER A 138 -23.94 -10.60 0.30
N PRO A 139 -25.21 -10.88 -0.04
CA PRO A 139 -25.94 -12.01 0.52
C PRO A 139 -25.56 -13.35 -0.12
N GLY A 140 -25.86 -14.44 0.60
CA GLY A 140 -25.74 -15.81 0.09
C GLY A 140 -24.46 -16.53 0.49
N ARG A 141 -24.30 -17.77 0.00
CA ARG A 141 -23.16 -18.63 0.36
C ARG A 141 -21.83 -18.08 -0.15
N MET A 142 -21.83 -17.53 -1.38
CA MET A 142 -20.67 -16.86 -1.96
C MET A 142 -20.34 -15.55 -1.24
N GLY A 143 -21.36 -14.83 -0.78
CA GLY A 143 -21.19 -13.59 0.00
C GLY A 143 -20.36 -13.80 1.27
N ARG A 144 -20.66 -14.84 2.06
CA ARG A 144 -19.89 -15.16 3.29
C ARG A 144 -18.40 -15.44 3.03
N LEU A 145 -18.09 -16.06 1.89
CA LEU A 145 -16.70 -16.35 1.50
C LEU A 145 -15.94 -15.05 1.20
N PHE A 146 -16.58 -14.11 0.49
CA PHE A 146 -15.98 -12.80 0.19
C PHE A 146 -16.02 -11.83 1.36
N GLU A 147 -16.95 -11.99 2.31
CA GLU A 147 -17.02 -11.22 3.56
C GLU A 147 -15.74 -11.43 4.38
N GLU A 148 -15.31 -12.67 4.58
CA GLU A 148 -14.08 -13.02 5.30
C GLU A 148 -12.84 -12.44 4.62
N PHE A 149 -12.78 -12.50 3.28
CA PHE A 149 -11.72 -11.91 2.48
C PHE A 149 -11.70 -10.37 2.59
N ALA A 150 -12.86 -9.73 2.46
CA ALA A 150 -13.01 -8.28 2.48
C ALA A 150 -12.68 -7.69 3.85
N LEU A 151 -13.11 -8.34 4.93
CA LEU A 151 -12.78 -7.92 6.29
C LEU A 151 -11.29 -8.10 6.62
N ALA A 152 -10.66 -9.17 6.14
CA ALA A 152 -9.22 -9.34 6.29
C ALA A 152 -8.45 -8.21 5.58
N LEU A 153 -8.81 -7.86 4.34
CA LEU A 153 -8.17 -6.74 3.63
C LEU A 153 -8.45 -5.38 4.26
N ALA A 154 -9.71 -5.08 4.57
CA ALA A 154 -10.09 -3.83 5.20
C ALA A 154 -9.40 -3.67 6.57
N GLY A 155 -9.34 -4.74 7.36
CA GLY A 155 -8.62 -4.78 8.63
C GLY A 155 -7.11 -4.52 8.45
N ALA A 156 -6.48 -5.15 7.46
CA ALA A 156 -5.05 -4.93 7.19
C ALA A 156 -4.74 -3.49 6.80
N VAL A 157 -5.57 -2.89 5.94
CA VAL A 157 -5.41 -1.50 5.53
C VAL A 157 -5.66 -0.53 6.70
N LEU A 158 -6.68 -0.79 7.53
CA LEU A 158 -6.92 0.03 8.74
C LEU A 158 -5.75 0.00 9.71
N ILE A 159 -5.21 -1.19 9.99
CA ILE A 159 -4.05 -1.33 10.86
C ILE A 159 -2.82 -0.67 10.22
N SER A 160 -2.61 -0.84 8.91
CA SER A 160 -1.54 -0.18 8.17
C SER A 160 -1.59 1.34 8.31
N GLY A 161 -2.74 1.96 8.03
CA GLY A 161 -2.92 3.40 8.15
C GLY A 161 -2.65 3.90 9.57
N PHE A 162 -3.11 3.16 10.57
CA PHE A 162 -2.81 3.45 11.97
C PHE A 162 -1.30 3.38 12.27
N VAL A 163 -0.63 2.31 11.85
CA VAL A 163 0.82 2.11 12.00
C VAL A 163 1.59 3.22 11.26
N ALA A 164 1.13 3.64 10.08
CA ALA A 164 1.75 4.71 9.30
C ALA A 164 1.69 6.07 9.99
N ILE A 165 0.60 6.38 10.69
CA ILE A 165 0.43 7.66 11.39
C ILE A 165 1.14 7.67 12.74
N VAL A 166 1.17 6.53 13.44
CA VAL A 166 1.70 6.43 14.81
C VAL A 166 3.15 5.97 14.83
N LEU A 167 3.43 4.79 14.26
CA LEU A 167 4.72 4.12 14.42
C LEU A 167 5.76 4.62 13.42
N THR A 168 5.38 4.80 12.15
CA THR A 168 6.30 5.22 11.08
C THR A 168 7.01 6.55 11.38
N PRO A 169 6.34 7.66 11.76
CA PRO A 169 7.06 8.91 12.05
C PRO A 169 7.98 8.79 13.26
N VAL A 170 7.62 7.98 14.27
CA VAL A 170 8.48 7.69 15.42
C VAL A 170 9.73 6.95 14.95
N MET A 171 9.58 5.86 14.19
CA MET A 171 10.69 5.12 13.62
C MET A 171 11.59 5.99 12.73
N CYS A 172 10.99 6.83 11.88
CA CYS A 172 11.71 7.79 11.05
C CYS A 172 12.57 8.73 11.91
N SER A 173 12.05 9.25 13.02
CA SER A 173 12.77 10.19 13.88
C SER A 173 13.99 9.58 14.58
N TYR A 174 13.98 8.28 14.88
CA TYR A 174 15.07 7.57 15.54
C TYR A 174 16.07 6.93 14.56
N LEU A 175 15.58 6.37 13.45
CA LEU A 175 16.41 5.59 12.51
C LEU A 175 17.05 6.45 11.41
N LEU A 176 16.39 7.55 11.01
CA LEU A 176 16.92 8.45 9.99
C LEU A 176 17.79 9.53 10.63
N ARG A 177 18.96 9.78 10.02
CA ARG A 177 19.87 10.84 10.47
C ARG A 177 19.75 12.05 9.55
N SER A 178 19.66 13.24 10.15
CA SER A 178 19.73 14.49 9.40
C SER A 178 21.16 14.76 8.95
N ARG A 179 21.33 15.34 7.76
CA ARG A 179 22.64 15.76 7.24
C ARG A 179 23.24 16.94 8.01
N VAL A 180 22.47 17.60 8.87
CA VAL A 180 22.91 18.76 9.67
C VAL A 180 23.98 18.38 10.71
N ASP A 181 24.02 17.12 11.17
CA ASP A 181 25.04 16.63 12.11
C ASP A 181 26.43 16.38 11.49
N LYS A 182 26.65 16.79 10.24
CA LYS A 182 27.95 16.66 9.57
C LYS A 182 28.50 18.00 9.06
N ILE A 183 28.81 18.90 9.99
CA ILE A 183 30.01 19.76 9.85
C ILE A 183 31.22 18.87 10.20
N ASN A 184 31.53 17.91 9.31
CA ASN A 184 32.79 17.19 9.14
C ASN A 184 32.53 15.85 8.41
N GLY A 185 32.95 15.79 7.15
CA GLY A 185 33.20 14.51 6.46
C GLY A 185 32.13 14.02 5.49
N SER A 186 32.30 14.47 4.24
CA SER A 186 31.83 13.93 2.94
C SER A 186 30.31 14.00 2.64
N PRO A 187 29.90 14.67 1.54
CA PRO A 187 28.50 14.77 1.13
C PRO A 187 28.02 13.41 0.61
N ARG A 188 27.20 12.70 1.39
CA ARG A 188 26.42 11.58 0.87
C ARG A 188 25.24 12.16 0.08
N LYS A 189 25.34 12.09 -1.25
CA LYS A 189 24.39 12.63 -2.23
C LYS A 189 22.96 12.21 -1.88
N SER A 190 22.03 13.17 -1.91
CA SER A 190 20.59 12.92 -1.86
C SER A 190 20.20 12.02 -3.03
N CYS A 191 19.33 11.03 -2.76
CA CYS A 191 18.92 10.01 -3.72
C CYS A 191 17.44 10.11 -4.15
N LEU A 192 16.68 11.10 -3.66
CA LEU A 192 15.45 11.50 -4.35
C LEU A 192 15.81 12.62 -5.33
N GLY A 193 15.77 12.27 -6.61
CA GLY A 193 16.18 13.13 -7.70
C GLY A 193 15.41 14.46 -7.73
N PRO A 194 15.97 15.48 -8.40
CA PRO A 194 15.32 16.75 -8.58
C PRO A 194 13.94 16.55 -9.22
N GLU A 195 12.95 17.26 -8.71
CA GLU A 195 11.63 17.45 -9.34
C GLU A 195 11.84 17.80 -10.81
N ASN A 196 11.72 16.79 -11.69
CA ASN A 196 12.02 16.95 -13.10
C ASN A 196 10.92 17.81 -13.73
N ASN A 197 11.30 18.98 -14.21
CA ASN A 197 10.44 19.91 -14.93
C ASN A 197 9.77 19.26 -16.18
N THR A 198 10.28 18.10 -16.65
CA THR A 198 9.68 17.26 -17.69
C THR A 198 8.43 16.51 -17.22
N LEU A 199 8.35 16.06 -15.96
CA LEU A 199 7.13 15.45 -15.41
C LEU A 199 6.05 16.51 -15.22
N LYS A 200 6.42 17.72 -14.77
CA LYS A 200 5.51 18.88 -14.77
C LYS A 200 5.06 19.24 -16.18
N LYS A 201 5.96 19.25 -17.17
CA LYS A 201 5.60 19.48 -18.59
C LYS A 201 4.71 18.40 -19.17
N PHE A 202 4.95 17.13 -18.83
CA PHE A 202 4.13 16.01 -19.26
C PHE A 202 2.75 16.05 -18.60
N PHE A 203 2.69 16.30 -17.30
CA PHE A 203 1.44 16.46 -16.56
C PHE A 203 0.64 17.67 -17.05
N PHE A 204 1.33 18.79 -17.36
CA PHE A 204 0.71 19.98 -17.96
C PHE A 204 0.32 19.76 -19.43
N PHE A 205 1.06 18.93 -20.17
CA PHE A 205 0.69 18.51 -21.53
C PHE A 205 -0.57 17.63 -21.52
N VAL A 206 -0.66 16.71 -20.56
CA VAL A 206 -1.86 15.86 -20.34
C VAL A 206 -3.03 16.71 -19.87
N LEU A 207 -2.85 17.60 -18.89
CA LEU A 207 -3.91 18.53 -18.41
C LEU A 207 -4.36 19.54 -19.46
N LYS A 208 -3.49 19.90 -20.41
CA LYS A 208 -3.81 20.82 -21.51
C LYS A 208 -4.38 20.11 -22.74
N SER A 209 -4.27 18.79 -22.77
CA SER A 209 -4.95 17.95 -23.75
C SER A 209 -6.27 17.51 -23.11
N ASP A 210 -7.32 18.32 -23.22
CA ASP A 210 -8.70 17.95 -22.87
C ASP A 210 -9.15 16.74 -23.72
N ILE A 211 -8.60 15.56 -23.44
CA ILE A 211 -8.92 14.32 -24.13
C ILE A 211 -10.05 13.67 -23.34
N VAL A 212 -11.27 14.07 -23.70
CA VAL A 212 -12.49 13.35 -23.34
C VAL A 212 -12.64 12.20 -24.32
N LEU A 213 -12.36 10.97 -23.87
CA LEU A 213 -12.70 9.77 -24.63
C LEU A 213 -14.18 9.45 -24.42
N HIS A 214 -15.02 9.88 -25.36
CA HIS A 214 -16.42 9.45 -25.43
C HIS A 214 -16.47 8.05 -26.07
N PHE A 215 -16.90 7.05 -25.31
CA PHE A 215 -17.11 5.68 -25.82
C PHE A 215 -18.54 5.57 -26.35
N ASP A 216 -18.73 5.72 -27.66
CA ASP A 216 -20.01 5.39 -28.31
C ASP A 216 -20.15 3.88 -28.47
N GLY A 217 -20.98 3.27 -27.62
CA GLY A 217 -21.23 1.83 -27.55
C GLY A 217 -21.97 1.22 -28.74
N CYS A 218 -22.13 1.91 -29.88
CA CYS A 218 -22.99 1.46 -30.98
C CYS A 218 -22.30 1.20 -32.33
N SER A 219 -20.99 1.46 -32.50
CA SER A 219 -20.28 1.12 -33.77
C SER A 219 -18.78 0.80 -33.68
N GLY A 220 -18.22 0.57 -32.49
CA GLY A 220 -16.89 -0.04 -32.35
C GLY A 220 -15.70 0.73 -32.98
N GLY A 221 -15.84 2.03 -33.23
CA GLY A 221 -14.76 2.88 -33.75
C GLY A 221 -14.32 3.93 -32.74
N LEU A 222 -13.01 4.00 -32.46
CA LEU A 222 -12.40 5.05 -31.65
C LEU A 222 -12.12 6.27 -32.55
N GLN A 223 -12.97 7.30 -32.52
CA GLN A 223 -12.73 8.54 -33.27
C GLN A 223 -12.13 9.61 -32.36
N VAL A 224 -10.92 10.06 -32.69
CA VAL A 224 -10.23 11.16 -32.01
C VAL A 224 -10.60 12.46 -32.72
N PHE A 225 -11.49 13.25 -32.13
CA PHE A 225 -11.81 14.60 -32.62
C PHE A 225 -11.01 15.66 -31.86
N THR A 226 -10.20 16.42 -32.59
CA THR A 226 -9.53 17.64 -32.09
C THR A 226 -10.48 18.83 -32.20
N TYR A 227 -10.83 19.47 -31.09
CA TYR A 227 -11.71 20.63 -31.09
C TYR A 227 -11.03 21.85 -31.71
N GLN A 228 -11.51 22.30 -32.87
CA GLN A 228 -11.13 23.59 -33.44
C GLN A 228 -11.99 24.68 -32.77
N ARG A 229 -11.32 25.62 -32.11
CA ARG A 229 -11.92 26.77 -31.42
C ARG A 229 -12.61 27.70 -32.44
N TYR A 230 -13.95 27.71 -32.46
CA TYR A 230 -14.80 28.78 -33.01
C TYR A 230 -15.92 29.03 -31.99
N GLN A 231 -15.87 30.11 -31.20
CA GLN A 231 -16.58 31.37 -31.47
C GLN A 231 -18.01 31.14 -32.00
N PHE A 232 -19.04 31.26 -31.16
CA PHE A 232 -20.20 32.14 -31.41
C PHE A 232 -21.10 32.26 -30.18
N PHE A 233 -21.62 33.47 -30.06
CA PHE A 233 -22.50 34.07 -29.07
C PHE A 233 -23.94 33.54 -29.22
N VAL A 234 -24.63 33.28 -28.10
CA VAL A 234 -25.99 33.71 -27.66
C VAL A 234 -26.42 32.80 -26.50
#